data_AF-A0A453FQI9-F1
#
_entry.id   AF-A0A453FQI9-F1
#
_cell.length_a   1.000
_cell.length_b   1.000
_cell.length_c   1.000
_cell.angle_alpha   90.00
_cell.angle_beta   90.00
_cell.angle_gamma   90.00
#
_symmetry.space_group_name_H-M   'P 1'
#
loop_
_entity.id
_entity.type
_entity.pdbx_description
1 polymer ?
#
loop_
_entity_poly.entity_id
_entity_poly.type
_entity_poly.pdbx_seq_one_letter_code
_entity_poly.pdbx_strand_id
1 'polypeptide(L)'
;MVGSGAAGGGGGDHARSKEAAGMMALHEALRNVCLNSDWTYSVFWTIRPRPRCRGGNGCKVGDDNGSLMLMWEDGFCRPRMAECLEDMEGEDPVRKAFSKMSIQLYNYGEGLMGKVASDKCHKWVFKEPSECEPNIANYWQSSFDA
;
A
#
# COMPACT_ATOMS: atom_id res chain seq x y z
N MET A 1 32.87 50.66 1.55
CA MET A 1 31.41 50.74 1.42
C MET A 1 30.83 49.37 1.71
N VAL A 2 29.85 49.36 2.60
CA VAL A 2 29.04 48.19 2.96
C VAL A 2 28.27 47.69 1.73
N GLY A 3 28.16 46.38 1.60
CA GLY A 3 27.29 45.73 0.62
C GLY A 3 26.80 44.40 1.17
N SER A 4 25.86 44.47 2.12
CA SER A 4 25.04 43.33 2.52
C SER A 4 24.23 42.82 1.33
N GLY A 5 24.16 41.51 1.17
CA GLY A 5 23.24 40.82 0.28
C GLY A 5 22.84 39.49 0.89
N ALA A 6 21.73 39.49 1.62
CA ALA A 6 21.10 38.31 2.17
C ALA A 6 20.11 37.70 1.15
N ALA A 7 19.77 36.44 1.43
CA ALA A 7 18.59 35.67 1.02
C ALA A 7 18.68 34.83 -0.26
N GLY A 8 18.51 33.51 -0.06
CA GLY A 8 18.10 32.57 -1.08
C GLY A 8 18.32 31.11 -0.65
N GLY A 9 17.30 30.45 -0.08
CA GLY A 9 17.39 29.00 0.14
C GLY A 9 16.37 28.30 1.05
N GLY A 10 15.24 28.91 1.44
CA GLY A 10 14.28 28.30 2.40
C GLY A 10 13.26 27.29 1.80
N GLY A 11 13.41 26.85 0.55
CA GLY A 11 12.38 26.07 -0.15
C GLY A 11 12.33 24.57 0.17
N GLY A 12 13.48 23.96 0.50
CA GLY A 12 13.60 22.50 0.69
C GLY A 12 12.96 22.01 1.99
N ASP A 13 13.11 22.76 3.07
CA ASP A 13 12.61 22.36 4.39
C ASP A 13 11.09 22.43 4.47
N HIS A 14 10.49 23.40 3.77
CA HIS A 14 9.05 23.59 3.75
C HIS A 14 8.32 22.50 2.93
N ALA A 15 8.94 22.04 1.83
CA ALA A 15 8.41 20.92 1.04
C ALA A 15 8.53 19.59 1.79
N ARG A 16 9.69 19.31 2.39
CA ARG A 16 9.91 18.12 3.23
C ARG A 16 8.98 18.07 4.44
N SER A 17 8.74 19.22 5.08
CA SER A 17 7.81 19.31 6.20
C SER A 17 6.36 18.98 5.80
N LYS A 18 5.92 19.42 4.60
CA LYS A 18 4.60 19.08 4.06
C LYS A 18 4.48 17.60 3.72
N GLU A 19 5.52 17.02 3.14
CA GLU A 19 5.58 15.58 2.83
C GLU A 19 5.51 14.75 4.12
N ALA A 20 6.28 15.12 5.15
CA ALA A 20 6.23 14.48 6.46
C ALA A 20 4.85 14.61 7.12
N ALA A 21 4.22 15.78 7.05
CA ALA A 21 2.86 15.98 7.56
C ALA A 21 1.84 15.11 6.81
N GLY A 22 1.99 14.97 5.49
CA GLY A 22 1.14 14.10 4.66
C GLY A 22 1.27 12.64 5.05
N MET A 23 2.49 12.14 5.23
CA MET A 23 2.74 10.76 5.66
C MET A 23 2.13 10.49 7.05
N MET A 24 2.29 11.42 8.00
CA MET A 24 1.69 11.29 9.34
C MET A 24 0.15 11.29 9.29
N ALA A 25 -0.45 12.14 8.45
CA ALA A 25 -1.89 12.19 8.28
C ALA A 25 -2.45 10.91 7.66
N LEU A 26 -1.76 10.34 6.67
CA LEU A 26 -2.12 9.06 6.07
C LEU A 26 -2.09 7.93 7.11
N HIS A 27 -1.00 7.85 7.88
CA HIS A 27 -0.85 6.85 8.92
C HIS A 27 -1.99 6.94 9.95
N GLU A 28 -2.30 8.14 10.41
CA GLU A 28 -3.35 8.37 11.40
C GLU A 28 -4.75 8.05 10.83
N ALA A 29 -5.00 8.34 9.55
CA ALA A 29 -6.24 7.97 8.89
C ALA A 29 -6.41 6.43 8.82
N LEU A 30 -5.36 5.72 8.41
CA LEU A 30 -5.34 4.25 8.35
C LEU A 30 -5.54 3.64 9.74
N ARG A 31 -4.87 4.18 10.75
CA ARG A 31 -5.04 3.79 12.15
C ARG A 31 -6.48 3.96 12.61
N ASN A 32 -7.10 5.10 12.33
CA ASN A 32 -8.47 5.40 12.72
C ASN A 32 -9.51 4.50 12.05
N VAL A 33 -9.28 4.05 10.81
CA VAL A 33 -10.14 3.04 10.16
C VAL A 33 -10.19 1.77 10.99
N CYS A 34 -9.04 1.28 11.46
CA CYS A 34 -8.98 0.10 12.30
C CYS A 34 -9.57 0.38 13.69
N LEU A 35 -9.16 1.45 14.39
CA LEU A 35 -9.62 1.69 15.76
C LEU A 35 -11.15 1.89 15.89
N ASN A 36 -11.81 2.40 14.85
CA ASN A 36 -13.25 2.63 14.83
C ASN A 36 -14.06 1.48 14.20
N SER A 37 -13.45 0.33 13.93
CA SER A 37 -14.09 -0.84 13.33
C SER A 37 -13.55 -2.15 13.91
N ASP A 38 -13.91 -3.28 13.31
CA ASP A 38 -13.37 -4.61 13.61
C ASP A 38 -12.25 -5.06 12.64
N TRP A 39 -11.81 -4.19 11.73
CA TRP A 39 -10.74 -4.50 10.76
C TRP A 39 -9.36 -4.67 11.43
N THR A 40 -8.69 -5.80 11.23
CA THR A 40 -7.39 -6.08 11.86
C THR A 40 -6.26 -5.21 11.30
N TYR A 41 -6.33 -4.85 10.01
CA TYR A 41 -5.38 -3.99 9.35
C TYR A 41 -6.05 -3.13 8.27
N SER A 42 -5.37 -2.05 7.88
CA SER A 42 -5.73 -1.16 6.79
C SER A 42 -4.47 -0.81 6.00
N VAL A 43 -4.61 -0.60 4.70
CA VAL A 43 -3.48 -0.35 3.78
C VAL A 43 -3.89 0.69 2.76
N PHE A 44 -2.93 1.53 2.37
CA PHE A 44 -3.06 2.46 1.26
C PHE A 44 -2.03 2.16 0.18
N TRP A 45 -2.52 1.99 -1.05
CA TRP A 45 -1.68 1.88 -2.25
C TRP A 45 -1.91 3.09 -3.14
N THR A 46 -0.82 3.62 -3.70
CA THR A 46 -0.86 4.77 -4.59
C THR A 46 -0.57 4.35 -6.03
N ILE A 47 -1.33 4.91 -6.97
CA ILE A 47 -1.11 4.71 -8.39
C ILE A 47 0.07 5.59 -8.82
N ARG A 48 1.13 4.98 -9.35
CA ARG A 48 2.33 5.67 -9.84
C ARG A 48 2.67 5.19 -11.26
N PRO A 49 3.30 6.03 -12.09
CA PRO A 49 3.88 5.57 -13.34
C PRO A 49 5.01 4.58 -13.10
N ARG A 50 5.05 3.52 -13.91
CA ARG A 50 6.14 2.57 -13.98
C ARG A 50 7.36 3.27 -14.59
N PRO A 51 8.54 3.23 -13.94
CA PRO A 51 9.76 3.70 -14.56
C PRO A 51 10.02 2.91 -15.84
N ARG A 52 9.92 3.57 -17.00
CA ARG A 52 10.27 2.92 -18.28
C ARG A 52 11.79 2.75 -18.33
N CYS A 53 12.27 1.54 -18.61
CA CYS A 53 13.68 1.36 -18.98
C CYS A 53 13.97 2.21 -20.22
N ARG A 54 15.01 3.07 -20.15
CA ARG A 54 15.45 3.93 -21.24
C ARG A 54 16.17 3.07 -22.29
N GLY A 55 15.42 2.32 -23.10
CA GLY A 55 16.00 1.47 -24.14
C GLY A 55 15.05 0.38 -24.60
N GLY A 56 14.22 0.69 -25.59
CA GLY A 56 13.34 -0.29 -26.24
C GLY A 56 12.44 0.42 -27.23
N ASN A 57 12.82 0.39 -28.51
CA ASN A 57 11.95 0.80 -29.60
C ASN A 57 10.65 -0.01 -29.52
N GLY A 58 9.50 0.67 -29.44
CA GLY A 58 8.20 0.02 -29.56
C GLY A 58 7.12 0.42 -28.55
N CYS A 59 7.19 1.62 -27.94
CA CYS A 59 6.01 2.17 -27.26
C CYS A 59 4.94 2.47 -28.32
N LYS A 60 4.00 1.55 -28.52
CA LYS A 60 2.70 1.93 -29.08
C LYS A 60 2.11 2.93 -28.09
N VAL A 61 2.15 4.21 -28.43
CA VAL A 61 1.41 5.27 -27.74
C VAL A 61 -0.06 4.87 -27.85
N GLY A 62 -0.68 4.37 -26.78
CA GLY A 62 -2.04 3.84 -26.91
C GLY A 62 -2.70 3.29 -25.65
N ASP A 63 -1.97 2.83 -24.63
CA ASP A 63 -2.58 2.39 -23.37
C ASP A 63 -1.79 2.87 -22.15
N ASP A 64 -1.94 4.15 -21.81
CA ASP A 64 -1.29 4.74 -20.63
C ASP A 64 -1.57 3.94 -19.32
N ASN A 65 -2.65 3.15 -19.31
CA ASN A 65 -3.03 2.23 -18.23
C ASN A 65 -1.99 1.13 -17.96
N GLY A 66 -1.40 0.51 -18.99
CA GLY A 66 -0.39 -0.55 -18.87
C GLY A 66 0.95 -0.06 -18.32
N SER A 67 1.10 1.27 -18.22
CA SER A 67 2.26 1.92 -17.62
C SER A 67 2.08 2.29 -16.15
N LEU A 68 0.90 2.10 -15.56
CA LEU A 68 0.62 2.44 -14.16
C LEU A 68 0.73 1.22 -13.24
N MET A 69 1.13 1.45 -12.00
CA MET A 69 1.31 0.43 -10.97
C MET A 69 0.82 0.93 -9.62
N LEU A 70 0.29 0.02 -8.81
CA LEU A 70 -0.07 0.28 -7.43
C LEU A 70 1.15 -0.01 -6.56
N MET A 71 1.64 1.02 -5.87
CA MET A 71 2.77 0.96 -4.96
C MET A 71 2.26 1.13 -3.52
N TRP A 72 2.74 0.28 -2.62
CA TRP A 72 2.48 0.46 -1.19
C TRP A 72 3.00 1.83 -0.74
N GLU A 73 2.14 2.61 -0.08
CA GLU A 73 2.54 3.89 0.51
C GLU A 73 2.60 3.80 2.03
N ASP A 74 1.54 3.27 2.67
CA ASP A 74 1.53 3.01 4.12
C ASP A 74 0.48 1.95 4.48
N GLY A 75 0.59 1.43 5.70
CA GLY A 75 -0.39 0.52 6.28
C GLY A 75 -0.35 0.54 7.81
N PHE A 76 -1.48 0.18 8.41
CA PHE A 76 -1.60 0.02 9.86
C PHE A 76 -2.13 -1.39 10.17
N CYS A 77 -1.42 -2.14 11.00
CA CYS A 77 -1.86 -3.43 11.52
C CYS A 77 -2.01 -3.33 13.04
N ARG A 78 -3.18 -3.69 13.58
CA ARG A 78 -3.40 -3.64 15.02
C ARG A 78 -2.42 -4.55 15.77
N PRO A 79 -1.81 -4.09 16.87
CA PRO A 79 -1.13 -4.97 17.80
C PRO A 79 -2.15 -5.91 18.45
N ARG A 80 -1.81 -7.19 18.63
CA ARG A 80 -2.61 -8.05 19.49
C ARG A 80 -2.44 -7.59 20.94
N MET A 81 -3.51 -7.58 21.73
CA MET A 81 -3.43 -7.30 23.17
C MET A 81 -2.56 -8.31 23.95
N ALA A 82 -2.25 -9.47 23.37
CA ALA A 82 -1.55 -10.57 24.01
C ALA A 82 0.00 -10.45 23.97
N GLU A 83 0.56 -9.24 24.06
CA GLU A 83 2.02 -9.08 24.23
C GLU A 83 2.48 -9.31 25.68
N CYS A 84 1.58 -9.74 26.59
CA CYS A 84 1.90 -10.01 28.00
C CYS A 84 1.80 -11.48 28.43
N LEU A 85 1.39 -12.42 27.58
CA LEU A 85 1.39 -13.83 27.95
C LEU A 85 1.68 -14.74 26.75
N GLU A 86 2.82 -15.42 26.87
CA GLU A 86 3.20 -16.66 26.18
C GLU A 86 3.83 -16.51 24.79
N ASP A 87 5.16 -16.49 24.86
CA ASP A 87 6.09 -17.28 24.06
C ASP A 87 5.45 -18.59 23.51
N MET A 88 4.74 -18.48 22.40
CA MET A 88 4.54 -19.60 21.48
C MET A 88 5.05 -19.16 20.12
N GLU A 89 5.97 -19.97 19.61
CA GLU A 89 6.76 -19.89 18.39
C GLU A 89 5.93 -19.86 17.07
N GLY A 90 4.76 -19.22 17.08
CA GLY A 90 3.84 -19.07 15.96
C GLY A 90 3.76 -17.63 15.46
N GLU A 91 4.41 -17.36 14.33
CA GLU A 91 4.32 -16.07 13.61
C GLU A 91 2.85 -15.73 13.28
N ASP A 92 2.36 -14.55 13.69
CA ASP A 92 0.99 -14.12 13.42
C ASP A 92 0.73 -14.09 11.89
N PRO A 93 -0.15 -14.95 11.36
CA PRO A 93 -0.35 -15.07 9.91
C PRO A 93 -0.85 -13.76 9.29
N VAL A 94 -1.56 -12.92 10.06
CA VAL A 94 -2.01 -11.60 9.60
C VAL A 94 -0.81 -10.66 9.43
N ARG A 95 0.06 -10.57 10.43
CA ARG A 95 1.28 -9.73 10.36
C ARG A 95 2.21 -10.23 9.26
N LYS A 96 2.33 -11.54 9.06
CA LYS A 96 3.11 -12.12 7.95
C LYS A 96 2.55 -11.73 6.59
N ALA A 97 1.25 -11.84 6.40
CA ALA A 97 0.59 -11.42 5.15
C ALA A 97 0.76 -9.92 4.92
N PHE A 98 0.58 -9.09 5.96
CA PHE A 98 0.77 -7.65 5.92
C PHE A 98 2.19 -7.26 5.48
N SER A 99 3.21 -7.87 6.07
CA SER A 99 4.62 -7.66 5.69
C SER A 99 4.92 -8.12 4.26
N LYS A 100 4.26 -9.17 3.77
CA LYS A 100 4.39 -9.59 2.36
C LYS A 100 3.70 -8.62 1.41
N MET A 101 2.54 -8.09 1.79
CA MET A 101 1.79 -7.13 0.97
C MET A 101 2.54 -5.81 0.79
N SER A 102 3.36 -5.39 1.76
CA SER A 102 4.10 -4.11 1.68
C SER A 102 5.20 -4.06 0.63
N ILE A 103 5.67 -5.23 0.19
CA ILE A 103 6.66 -5.36 -0.89
C ILE A 103 6.02 -5.83 -2.21
N GLN A 104 4.72 -6.13 -2.20
CA GLN A 104 4.02 -6.62 -3.38
C GLN A 104 3.68 -5.47 -4.32
N LEU A 105 3.88 -5.73 -5.61
CA LEU A 105 3.55 -4.79 -6.67
C LEU A 105 2.36 -5.30 -7.49
N TYR A 106 1.43 -4.40 -7.80
CA TYR A 106 0.26 -4.72 -8.64
C TYR A 106 0.22 -3.83 -9.87
N ASN A 107 -0.17 -4.40 -11.00
CA ASN A 107 -0.39 -3.66 -12.25
C ASN A 107 -1.76 -2.98 -12.20
N TYR A 108 -1.84 -1.73 -12.65
CA TYR A 108 -3.10 -1.03 -12.74
C TYR A 108 -3.98 -1.62 -13.86
N GLY A 109 -5.26 -1.85 -13.59
CA GLY A 109 -6.19 -2.52 -14.51
C GLY A 109 -6.08 -4.05 -14.58
N GLU A 110 -5.13 -4.68 -13.86
CA GLU A 110 -4.93 -6.13 -13.88
C GLU A 110 -5.02 -6.74 -12.47
N GLY A 111 -5.45 -8.01 -12.40
CA GLY A 111 -5.76 -8.67 -11.14
C GLY A 111 -6.85 -7.95 -10.33
N LEU A 112 -7.12 -8.42 -9.12
CA LEU A 112 -8.17 -7.82 -8.29
C LEU A 112 -7.88 -6.35 -7.94
N MET A 113 -6.70 -6.09 -7.38
CA MET A 113 -6.35 -4.75 -6.88
C MET A 113 -6.28 -3.73 -8.03
N GLY A 114 -5.71 -4.14 -9.17
CA GLY A 114 -5.60 -3.28 -10.34
C GLY A 114 -6.95 -2.98 -10.98
N LYS A 115 -7.84 -3.99 -11.12
CA LYS A 115 -9.18 -3.79 -11.67
C LYS A 115 -10.06 -2.93 -10.75
N VAL A 116 -10.04 -3.16 -9.44
CA VAL A 116 -10.79 -2.34 -8.47
C VAL A 116 -10.37 -0.86 -8.58
N ALA A 117 -9.06 -0.61 -8.72
CA ALA A 117 -8.54 0.73 -8.93
C ALA A 117 -8.95 1.33 -10.28
N SER A 118 -8.92 0.56 -11.38
CA SER A 118 -9.30 1.06 -12.72
C SER A 118 -10.79 1.33 -12.86
N ASP A 119 -11.61 0.45 -12.28
CA ASP A 119 -13.07 0.52 -12.33
C ASP A 119 -13.60 1.59 -11.36
N LYS A 120 -12.73 2.12 -10.48
CA LYS A 120 -13.05 3.13 -9.47
C LYS A 120 -14.23 2.71 -8.60
N CYS A 121 -14.24 1.43 -8.20
CA CYS A 121 -15.33 0.80 -7.48
C CYS A 121 -14.88 0.27 -6.12
N HIS A 122 -15.83 -0.19 -5.30
CA HIS A 122 -15.54 -0.89 -4.05
C HIS A 122 -15.88 -2.38 -4.21
N LYS A 123 -15.00 -3.26 -3.75
CA LYS A 123 -15.21 -4.72 -3.81
C LYS A 123 -14.91 -5.35 -2.45
N TRP A 124 -15.83 -6.19 -2.00
CA TRP A 124 -15.69 -6.99 -0.78
C TRP A 124 -15.40 -8.44 -1.15
N VAL A 125 -14.45 -9.05 -0.46
CA VAL A 125 -14.11 -10.47 -0.64
C VAL A 125 -14.28 -11.15 0.72
N PHE A 126 -15.11 -12.19 0.75
CA PHE A 126 -15.38 -12.97 1.95
C PHE A 126 -14.79 -14.35 1.77
N LYS A 127 -14.02 -14.81 2.77
CA LYS A 127 -13.63 -16.21 2.85
C LYS A 127 -14.79 -16.97 3.49
N GLU A 128 -15.40 -17.89 2.76
CA GLU A 128 -16.34 -18.84 3.37
C GLU A 128 -15.60 -19.72 4.40
N PRO A 129 -16.24 -20.13 5.50
CA PRO A 129 -15.64 -21.00 6.49
C PRO A 129 -15.54 -22.44 5.94
N SER A 130 -14.73 -22.64 4.92
CA SER A 130 -14.29 -23.96 4.49
C SER A 130 -13.18 -24.43 5.45
N GLU A 131 -13.38 -25.60 6.03
CA GLU A 131 -12.54 -26.25 7.04
C GLU A 131 -11.04 -26.08 6.75
N CYS A 132 -10.32 -25.54 7.75
CA CYS A 132 -8.87 -25.46 7.92
C CYS A 132 -7.96 -25.94 6.76
N GLU A 133 -7.97 -25.24 5.62
CA GLU A 133 -6.89 -25.39 4.63
C GLU A 133 -5.69 -24.51 5.04
N PRO A 134 -4.47 -25.08 5.17
CA PRO A 134 -3.29 -24.36 5.65
C PRO A 134 -2.78 -23.29 4.67
N ASN A 135 -3.34 -23.19 3.46
CA ASN A 135 -2.83 -22.35 2.38
C ASN A 135 -3.68 -21.10 2.11
N ILE A 136 -3.97 -20.32 3.16
CA ILE A 136 -4.72 -19.05 3.09
C ILE A 136 -4.12 -18.09 2.05
N ALA A 137 -2.79 -18.11 1.89
CA ALA A 137 -2.08 -17.29 0.91
C ALA A 137 -2.50 -17.61 -0.55
N ASN A 138 -2.73 -18.88 -0.87
CA ASN A 138 -3.13 -19.30 -2.22
C ASN A 138 -4.58 -18.91 -2.54
N TYR A 139 -5.47 -18.86 -1.54
CA TYR A 139 -6.87 -18.46 -1.74
C TYR A 139 -7.01 -17.00 -2.15
N TRP A 140 -6.27 -16.10 -1.48
CA TRP A 140 -6.25 -14.68 -1.87
C TRP A 140 -5.66 -14.53 -3.27
N GLN A 141 -4.56 -15.23 -3.56
CA GLN A 141 -3.92 -15.15 -4.87
C GLN A 141 -4.79 -15.71 -6.00
N SER A 142 -5.52 -16.81 -5.78
CA SER A 142 -6.38 -17.43 -6.79
C SER A 142 -7.71 -16.71 -7.00
N SER A 143 -8.27 -16.07 -5.96
CA SER A 143 -9.44 -15.20 -6.11
C SER A 143 -9.15 -13.91 -6.89
N PHE A 144 -7.89 -13.66 -7.26
CA PHE A 144 -7.49 -12.58 -8.16
C PHE A 144 -7.46 -12.98 -9.65
N ASP A 145 -7.50 -14.28 -9.97
CA ASP A 145 -7.40 -14.83 -11.34
C ASP A 145 -8.76 -15.23 -11.96
N ALA A 146 -9.88 -15.04 -11.24
CA ALA A 146 -11.24 -15.36 -11.68
C ALA A 146 -12.01 -14.17 -12.28
#